data_AF-A0A170U3T2-F1
#
_entry.id   AF-A0A170U3T2-F1
#
_cell.length_a   1.000
_cell.length_b   1.000
_cell.length_c   1.000
_cell.angle_alpha   90.00
_cell.angle_beta   90.00
_cell.angle_gamma   90.00
#
_symmetry.space_group_name_H-M   'P 1'
#
loop_
_entity.id
_entity.type
_entity.pdbx_description
1 polymer ?
#
loop_
_entity_poly.entity_id
_entity_poly.type
_entity_poly.pdbx_seq_one_letter_code
_entity_poly.pdbx_strand_id
1 'polypeptide(L)'
;DGITANLCMAPVRHFIYRDCRSGGVVSPSIAAAPYDNAAGWSALMKHYQIIYDELHSPIGQLKLIYRQFSVDTIIAWVNEKFEIYVILE
;
A
#
# COMPACT_ATOMS: atom_id res chain seq x y z
N ASP A 1 26.41 0.05 8.94
CA ASP A 1 26.10 0.07 7.49
C ASP A 1 25.47 -1.25 7.09
N GLY A 2 24.13 -1.30 7.14
CA GLY A 2 23.34 -2.51 6.94
C GLY A 2 23.08 -2.79 5.46
N ILE A 3 22.76 -4.05 5.15
CA ILE A 3 22.41 -4.60 3.83
C ILE A 3 21.43 -3.72 3.02
N THR A 4 20.63 -2.89 3.69
CA THR A 4 19.65 -1.96 3.10
C THR A 4 20.28 -0.83 2.30
N ALA A 5 21.52 -0.41 2.56
CA ALA A 5 22.14 0.71 1.83
C ALA A 5 22.51 0.36 0.37
N ASN A 6 22.60 -0.93 0.02
CA ASN A 6 23.03 -1.40 -1.30
C ASN A 6 21.89 -1.94 -2.17
N LEU A 7 20.68 -2.10 -1.64
CA LEU A 7 19.50 -2.29 -2.48
C LEU A 7 18.88 -0.90 -2.67
N CYS A 8 18.81 -0.40 -3.90
CA CYS A 8 18.05 0.80 -4.26
C CYS A 8 16.55 0.61 -3.98
N MET A 9 16.16 0.46 -2.72
CA MET A 9 14.79 0.29 -2.29
C MET A 9 14.19 1.67 -2.06
N ALA A 10 13.11 1.96 -2.78
CA ALA A 10 12.27 3.10 -2.47
C ALA A 10 11.78 2.99 -1.01
N PRO A 11 11.91 4.05 -0.19
CA PRO A 11 11.47 4.01 1.20
C PRO A 11 9.95 3.84 1.29
N VAL A 12 9.50 3.09 2.30
CA VAL A 12 8.07 2.91 2.59
C VAL A 12 7.53 4.18 3.26
N ARG A 13 6.53 4.80 2.63
CA ARG A 13 5.84 5.99 3.14
C ARG A 13 4.65 5.67 4.04
N HIS A 14 3.91 4.62 3.68
CA HIS A 14 2.74 4.17 4.44
C HIS A 14 2.40 2.73 4.06
N PHE A 15 1.67 2.02 4.94
CA PHE A 15 1.14 0.71 4.60
C PHE A 15 -0.17 0.41 5.34
N ILE A 16 -0.95 -0.50 4.77
CA ILE A 16 -2.10 -1.12 5.43
C ILE A 16 -1.86 -2.62 5.36
N TYR A 17 -1.90 -3.29 6.50
CA TYR A 17 -1.88 -4.75 6.60
C TYR A 17 -3.18 -5.23 7.23
N ARG A 18 -3.76 -6.29 6.67
CA ARG A 18 -4.93 -6.97 7.20
C ARG A 18 -4.67 -8.47 7.25
N ASP A 19 -4.88 -9.05 8.43
CA ASP A 19 -4.91 -10.50 8.60
C ASP A 19 -6.30 -11.02 8.22
N CYS A 20 -6.37 -11.85 7.18
CA CYS A 20 -7.65 -12.39 6.69
C CYS A 20 -8.27 -13.41 7.66
N ARG A 21 -7.50 -13.97 8.60
CA ARG A 21 -7.98 -14.98 9.55
C ARG A 21 -8.61 -14.35 10.78
N SER A 22 -7.93 -13.37 11.37
CA SER A 22 -8.45 -12.67 12.56
C SER A 22 -9.31 -11.46 12.20
N GLY A 23 -9.21 -10.94 10.98
CA GLY A 23 -9.82 -9.68 10.57
C GLY A 23 -9.09 -8.45 11.11
N GLY A 24 -7.98 -8.62 11.84
CA GLY A 24 -7.20 -7.53 12.40
C GLY A 24 -6.54 -6.66 11.32
N VAL A 25 -6.53 -5.35 11.52
CA VAL A 25 -5.92 -4.36 10.61
C VAL A 25 -4.86 -3.56 11.36
N VAL A 26 -3.71 -3.37 10.71
CA VAL A 26 -2.58 -2.59 11.21
C VAL A 26 -2.20 -1.55 10.16
N SER A 27 -2.17 -0.29 10.55
CA SER A 27 -1.66 0.82 9.75
C SER A 27 -1.01 1.88 10.65
N PRO A 28 0.07 2.54 10.20
CA PRO A 28 0.59 3.72 10.89
C PRO A 28 -0.47 4.82 11.02
N SER A 29 -0.42 5.60 12.10
CA SER A 29 -1.38 6.68 12.35
C SER A 29 -1.10 7.94 11.51
N ILE A 30 0.15 8.11 11.06
CA ILE A 30 0.62 9.27 10.31
C ILE A 30 1.41 8.74 9.11
N ALA A 31 0.99 9.10 7.90
CA ALA A 31 1.82 8.93 6.71
C ALA A 31 2.82 10.09 6.61
N ALA A 32 4.01 9.80 6.09
CA ALA A 32 5.01 10.82 5.79
C ALA A 32 4.51 11.78 4.69
N ALA A 33 5.20 12.90 4.50
CA ALA A 33 4.98 13.78 3.35
C ALA A 33 4.96 12.95 2.04
N PRO A 34 4.03 13.21 1.11
CA PRO A 34 3.11 14.36 1.02
C PRO A 34 1.73 14.16 1.72
N TYR A 35 1.58 13.15 2.56
CA TYR A 35 0.30 12.71 3.14
C TYR A 35 0.05 13.14 4.59
N ASP A 36 0.90 14.04 5.09
CA ASP A 36 0.88 14.58 6.45
C ASP A 36 -0.24 15.61 6.71
N ASN A 37 -0.99 15.96 5.68
CA ASN A 37 -2.11 16.89 5.72
C ASN A 37 -3.41 16.24 5.22
N ALA A 38 -4.56 16.84 5.54
CA ALA A 38 -5.86 16.27 5.22
C ALA A 38 -6.09 16.03 3.72
N ALA A 39 -5.57 16.91 2.85
CA ALA A 39 -5.72 16.78 1.41
C ALA A 39 -4.87 15.61 0.87
N GLY A 40 -3.62 15.52 1.30
CA GLY A 40 -2.73 14.40 0.99
C GLY A 40 -3.30 13.08 1.50
N TRP A 41 -3.74 13.02 2.75
CA TRP A 41 -4.39 11.83 3.30
C TRP A 41 -5.61 11.38 2.49
N SER A 42 -6.47 12.32 2.08
CA SER A 42 -7.60 12.03 1.21
C SER A 42 -7.18 11.48 -0.16
N ALA A 43 -6.12 12.02 -0.76
CA ALA A 43 -5.57 11.51 -2.01
C ALA A 43 -5.02 10.08 -1.85
N LEU A 44 -4.27 9.83 -0.78
CA LEU A 44 -3.76 8.50 -0.46
C LEU A 44 -4.90 7.48 -0.30
N MET A 45 -5.96 7.83 0.43
CA MET A 45 -7.13 6.95 0.59
C MET A 45 -7.84 6.66 -0.73
N LYS A 46 -7.89 7.62 -1.67
CA LYS A 46 -8.41 7.37 -3.02
C LYS A 46 -7.55 6.37 -3.78
N HIS A 47 -6.22 6.48 -3.69
CA HIS A 47 -5.33 5.50 -4.32
C HIS A 47 -5.55 4.10 -3.74
N TYR A 48 -5.65 3.97 -2.41
CA TYR A 48 -5.99 2.68 -1.78
C TYR A 48 -7.33 2.14 -2.28
N GLN A 49 -8.37 2.97 -2.37
CA GLN A 49 -9.68 2.53 -2.85
C GLN A 49 -9.63 2.02 -4.29
N ILE A 50 -8.97 2.75 -5.20
CA ILE A 50 -8.83 2.34 -6.60
C ILE A 50 -8.14 0.97 -6.70
N ILE A 51 -7.06 0.78 -5.94
CA ILE A 51 -6.31 -0.48 -5.97
C ILE A 51 -7.11 -1.61 -5.30
N TYR A 52 -7.83 -1.32 -4.23
CA TYR A 52 -8.71 -2.28 -3.56
C TYR A 52 -9.78 -2.80 -4.52
N ASP A 53 -10.46 -1.90 -5.24
CA ASP A 53 -11.53 -2.25 -6.18
C ASP A 53 -11.00 -3.13 -7.33
N GLU A 54 -9.80 -2.82 -7.82
CA GLU A 54 -9.14 -3.61 -8.86
C GLU A 54 -8.68 -4.98 -8.37
N LEU A 55 -8.08 -5.04 -7.18
CA LEU A 55 -7.58 -6.28 -6.58
C LEU A 55 -8.71 -7.26 -6.23
N HIS A 56 -9.90 -6.73 -5.91
CA HIS A 56 -11.10 -7.51 -5.60
C HIS A 56 -12.05 -7.64 -6.78
N SER A 57 -11.65 -7.17 -7.97
CA SER A 57 -12.47 -7.29 -9.17
C SER A 57 -12.71 -8.77 -9.52
N PRO A 58 -13.95 -9.19 -9.80
CA PRO A 58 -14.29 -10.58 -10.15
C PRO A 58 -13.59 -11.09 -11.42
N ILE A 59 -13.09 -10.17 -12.25
CA ILE A 59 -12.53 -10.44 -13.58
C ILE A 59 -11.01 -10.72 -13.49
N GLY A 60 -10.36 -10.32 -12.39
CA GLY A 60 -8.91 -10.43 -12.21
C GLY A 60 -8.51 -11.53 -11.23
N GLN A 61 -7.75 -12.52 -11.69
CA GLN A 61 -7.02 -13.43 -10.80
C GLN A 61 -5.75 -12.78 -10.19
N LEU A 62 -5.41 -11.55 -10.57
CA LEU A 62 -4.19 -10.89 -10.11
C LEU A 62 -4.28 -10.61 -8.61
N LYS A 63 -3.52 -11.40 -7.86
CA LYS A 63 -3.37 -11.26 -6.42
C LYS A 63 -2.32 -10.23 -6.04
N LEU A 64 -1.53 -9.75 -7.01
CA LEU A 64 -0.47 -8.76 -6.82
C LEU A 64 -0.62 -7.65 -7.86
N ILE A 65 -0.70 -6.40 -7.41
CA ILE A 65 -0.72 -5.19 -8.25
C ILE A 65 0.50 -4.34 -7.90
N TYR A 66 1.16 -3.85 -8.94
CA TYR A 66 2.17 -2.80 -8.86
C TYR A 66 1.66 -1.62 -9.69
N ARG A 67 1.49 -0.44 -9.07
CA ARG A 67 1.05 0.78 -9.75
C ARG A 67 1.90 1.97 -9.36
N GLN A 68 2.47 2.63 -10.35
CA GLN A 68 3.11 3.91 -10.19
C GLN A 68 2.08 5.05 -10.40
N PHE A 69 2.04 5.98 -9.46
CA PHE A 69 1.36 7.26 -9.58
C PHE A 69 2.39 8.37 -9.80
N SER A 70 1.94 9.62 -9.83
CA SER A 70 2.82 10.77 -10.11
C SER A 70 3.88 11.01 -9.04
N VAL A 71 3.62 10.62 -7.77
CA VAL A 71 4.44 10.98 -6.61
C VAL A 71 4.82 9.80 -5.72
N ASP A 72 4.31 8.60 -6.03
CA ASP A 72 4.54 7.38 -5.29
C ASP A 72 4.21 6.13 -6.11
N THR A 73 4.56 4.98 -5.54
CA THR A 73 4.22 3.68 -6.09
C THR A 73 3.48 2.86 -5.05
N ILE A 74 2.41 2.18 -5.47
CA ILE A 74 1.65 1.25 -4.64
C ILE A 74 1.94 -0.18 -5.04
N ILE A 75 2.26 -1.00 -4.06
CA ILE A 75 2.27 -2.46 -4.17
C ILE A 75 1.12 -2.99 -3.32
N ALA A 76 0.20 -3.74 -3.94
CA ALA A 76 -0.88 -4.40 -3.23
C ALA A 76 -0.84 -5.90 -3.46
N TRP A 77 -0.95 -6.67 -2.39
CA TRP A 77 -0.95 -8.13 -2.44
C TRP A 77 -2.02 -8.71 -1.53
N VAL A 78 -2.88 -9.56 -2.09
CA VAL A 78 -3.87 -10.33 -1.33
C VAL A 78 -3.68 -11.83 -1.53
N ASN A 79 -3.81 -12.60 -0.47
CA ASN A 79 -3.91 -14.06 -0.52
C ASN A 79 -4.84 -14.55 0.60
N GLU A 80 -4.94 -15.86 0.80
CA GLU A 80 -5.82 -16.45 1.81
C GLU A 80 -5.43 -16.10 3.26
N LYS A 81 -4.19 -15.65 3.50
CA LYS A 81 -3.67 -15.37 4.84
C LYS A 81 -3.68 -13.89 5.16
N PHE A 82 -3.40 -13.03 4.19
CA PHE A 82 -3.32 -11.59 4.41
C PHE A 82 -3.64 -10.77 3.18
N GLU A 83 -3.85 -9.49 3.43
CA GLU A 83 -3.99 -8.43 2.45
C GLU A 83 -3.09 -7.27 2.87
N ILE A 84 -2.22 -6.81 1.98
CA ILE A 84 -1.27 -5.73 2.26
C ILE A 84 -1.23 -4.72 1.13
N TYR A 85 -1.13 -3.45 1.50
CA TYR A 85 -0.90 -2.34 0.58
C TYR A 85 0.28 -1.52 1.10
N VAL A 86 1.27 -1.26 0.25
CA VAL A 86 2.50 -0.55 0.60
C VAL A 86 2.67 0.62 -0.36
N ILE A 87 2.90 1.80 0.21
CA ILE A 87 3.25 3.01 -0.53
C ILE A 87 4.75 3.20 -0.45
N LEU A 88 5.37 3.34 -1.60
CA LEU A 88 6.79 3.60 -1.79
C LEU A 88 6.98 5.00 -2.36
N GLU A 89 8.03 5.70 -1.94
CA GLU A 89 8.47 6.96 -2.54
C GLU A 89 8.82 6.82 -4.03
#